data_AF-A0A484ZCA4-F1
#
_entry.id   AF-A0A484ZCA4-F1
#
_cell.length_a   1.000
_cell.length_b   1.000
_cell.length_c   1.000
_cell.angle_alpha   90.00
_cell.angle_beta   90.00
_cell.angle_gamma   90.00
#
_symmetry.space_group_name_H-M   'P 1'
#
loop_
_entity.id
_entity.type
_entity.pdbx_description
1 polymer ?
#
loop_
_entity_poly.entity_id
_entity_poly.type
_entity_poly.pdbx_seq_one_letter_code
_entity_poly.pdbx_strand_id
1 'polypeptide(L)'
;MASAKTLYQKFIDSHTVRELDNQGNVLLYIDRSILNEYTSPQAFSGLRDNKRKAWRPESTLLNVDHVNPTRPLRDANMTDPGGQLQVDYFRENSRDFGIELFDVLDVRQGIEHVVAPEQGFVLPAW
;
A
#
# COMPACT_ATOMS: atom_id res chain seq x y z
N MET A 1 15.66 -28.65 24.21
CA MET A 1 14.32 -28.04 24.13
C MET A 1 14.39 -26.89 23.15
N ALA A 2 13.41 -26.73 22.25
CA ALA A 2 13.37 -25.54 21.40
C ALA A 2 13.16 -24.31 22.28
N SER A 3 14.00 -23.28 22.13
CA SER A 3 13.85 -22.02 22.85
C SER A 3 12.50 -21.38 22.52
N ALA A 4 11.84 -20.78 23.51
CA ALA A 4 10.58 -20.08 23.30
C ALA A 4 10.80 -18.89 22.35
N LYS A 5 10.02 -18.83 21.26
CA LYS A 5 10.08 -17.75 20.28
C LYS A 5 9.08 -16.64 20.63
N THR A 6 9.50 -15.39 20.46
CA THR A 6 8.59 -14.22 20.51
C THR A 6 7.62 -14.25 19.33
N LEU A 7 6.53 -13.47 19.40
CA LEU A 7 5.59 -13.34 18.28
C LEU A 7 6.28 -12.79 17.02
N TYR A 8 7.15 -11.78 17.18
CA TYR A 8 7.95 -11.22 16.10
C TYR A 8 8.83 -12.28 15.42
N GLN A 9 9.53 -13.10 16.21
CA GLN A 9 10.38 -14.16 15.65
C GLN A 9 9.54 -15.19 14.88
N LYS A 10 8.34 -15.53 15.38
CA LYS A 10 7.44 -16.44 14.66
C LYS A 10 7.04 -15.88 13.29
N PHE A 11 6.75 -14.58 13.18
CA PHE A 11 6.38 -13.96 11.91
C PHE A 11 7.54 -13.83 10.93
N ILE A 12 8.72 -13.41 11.40
CA ILE A 12 9.90 -13.36 10.53
C ILE A 12 10.26 -14.76 10.05
N ASP A 13 10.23 -15.76 10.92
CA ASP A 13 10.55 -17.15 10.54
C ASP A 13 9.54 -17.71 9.53
N SER A 14 8.24 -17.39 9.67
CA SER A 14 7.21 -17.90 8.74
C SER A 14 7.22 -17.22 7.37
N HIS A 15 7.73 -16.00 7.27
CA HIS A 15 7.77 -15.20 6.04
C HIS A 15 9.17 -15.11 5.42
N THR A 16 10.18 -15.71 6.04
CA THR A 16 11.53 -15.79 5.45
C THR A 16 11.52 -16.75 4.27
N VAL A 17 11.70 -16.22 3.07
CA VAL A 17 11.87 -17.01 1.85
C VAL A 17 13.27 -17.63 1.81
N ARG A 18 14.28 -16.86 2.22
CA ARG A 18 15.69 -17.24 2.19
C ARG A 18 16.54 -16.31 3.05
N GLU A 19 17.56 -16.85 3.69
CA GLU A 19 18.67 -16.07 4.25
C GLU A 19 19.61 -15.59 3.13
N LEU A 20 19.92 -14.29 3.12
CA LEU A 20 20.77 -13.67 2.11
C LEU A 20 22.26 -13.78 2.46
N ASP A 21 22.58 -13.84 3.75
CA ASP A 21 23.93 -13.95 4.28
C ASP A 21 23.95 -14.48 5.73
N ASN A 22 25.16 -14.65 6.28
CA ASN A 22 25.37 -15.10 7.65
C ASN A 22 25.26 -13.96 8.70
N GLN A 23 24.81 -12.76 8.30
CA GLN A 23 24.68 -11.57 9.16
C GLN A 23 23.23 -11.37 9.63
N GLY A 24 22.32 -12.25 9.20
CA GLY A 24 20.90 -12.21 9.57
C GLY A 24 20.02 -11.45 8.58
N ASN A 25 20.53 -11.06 7.40
CA ASN A 25 19.69 -10.49 6.36
C ASN A 25 18.86 -11.58 5.70
N VAL A 26 17.57 -11.32 5.54
CA VAL A 26 16.62 -12.27 4.94
C VAL A 26 15.84 -11.63 3.81
N LEU A 27 15.53 -12.43 2.79
CA LEU A 27 14.47 -12.12 1.84
C LEU A 27 13.14 -12.43 2.52
N LEU A 28 12.46 -11.38 2.96
CA LEU A 28 11.15 -11.48 3.58
C LEU A 28 10.05 -11.40 2.52
N TYR A 29 9.05 -12.26 2.65
CA TYR A 29 7.83 -12.19 1.90
C TYR A 29 6.91 -11.10 2.48
N ILE A 30 6.26 -10.31 1.61
CA ILE A 30 5.31 -9.27 2.00
C ILE A 30 3.93 -9.64 1.48
N ASP A 31 2.99 -9.87 2.38
CA ASP A 31 1.64 -10.37 2.05
C ASP A 31 0.72 -9.31 1.49
N ARG A 32 0.86 -8.07 1.98
CA ARG A 32 0.01 -6.93 1.62
C ARG A 32 0.80 -5.63 1.63
N SER A 33 0.40 -4.69 0.80
CA SER A 33 0.94 -3.33 0.80
C SER A 33 -0.19 -2.32 0.64
N ILE A 34 -0.18 -1.28 1.48
CA ILE A 34 -1.05 -0.12 1.31
C ILE A 34 -0.19 1.05 0.87
N LEU A 35 -0.69 1.81 -0.10
CA LEU A 35 0.00 2.93 -0.72
C LEU A 35 -0.94 4.14 -0.73
N ASN A 36 -0.36 5.32 -0.59
CA ASN A 36 -1.04 6.60 -0.73
C ASN A 36 -0.46 7.42 -1.89
N GLU A 37 -1.23 8.40 -2.32
CA GLU A 37 -0.94 9.33 -3.42
C GLU A 37 0.31 10.18 -3.19
N TYR A 38 0.73 10.36 -1.92
CA TYR A 38 1.83 11.24 -1.56
C TYR A 38 3.20 10.54 -1.67
N THR A 39 3.30 9.28 -1.24
CA THR A 39 4.58 8.57 -1.10
C THR A 39 4.86 7.55 -2.21
N SER A 40 3.81 7.04 -2.86
CA SER A 40 3.93 5.99 -3.87
C SER A 40 4.31 6.41 -5.31
N PRO A 41 4.23 7.68 -5.76
CA PRO A 41 4.44 8.01 -7.18
C PRO A 41 5.79 7.53 -7.74
N GLN A 42 6.85 7.58 -6.94
CA GLN A 42 8.20 7.15 -7.35
C GLN A 42 8.28 5.64 -7.61
N ALA A 43 7.54 4.83 -6.84
CA ALA A 43 7.51 3.39 -7.03
C ALA A 43 6.89 3.01 -8.38
N PHE A 44 5.78 3.65 -8.75
CA PHE A 44 5.13 3.43 -10.05
C PHE A 44 5.98 3.91 -11.23
N SER A 45 6.67 5.05 -11.09
CA SER A 45 7.64 5.49 -12.08
C SER A 45 8.77 4.47 -12.26
N GLY A 46 9.32 3.94 -11.17
CA GLY A 46 10.32 2.87 -11.23
C GLY A 46 9.81 1.61 -11.94
N LEU A 47 8.56 1.20 -11.72
CA LEU A 47 7.95 0.09 -12.45
C LEU A 47 7.85 0.38 -13.96
N ARG A 48 7.33 1.55 -14.35
CA ARG A 48 7.21 1.97 -15.75
C ARG A 48 8.57 2.02 -16.46
N ASP A 49 9.55 2.67 -15.86
CA ASP A 49 10.89 2.84 -16.43
C ASP A 49 11.58 1.49 -16.66
N ASN A 50 11.35 0.54 -15.76
CA ASN A 50 11.87 -0.83 -15.85
C ASN A 50 10.96 -1.78 -16.64
N LYS A 51 9.86 -1.28 -17.23
CA LYS A 51 8.85 -2.07 -17.96
C LYS A 51 8.31 -3.26 -17.15
N ARG A 52 8.14 -3.08 -15.85
CA ARG A 52 7.65 -4.08 -14.90
C ARG A 52 6.17 -3.90 -14.65
N LYS A 53 5.48 -5.01 -14.42
CA LYS A 53 4.11 -5.04 -13.91
C LYS A 53 4.13 -5.13 -12.39
N ALA A 54 3.03 -4.73 -11.76
CA ALA A 54 2.78 -5.10 -10.37
C ALA A 54 2.63 -6.63 -10.29
N TRP A 55 3.40 -7.26 -9.42
CA TRP A 55 3.48 -8.73 -9.36
C TRP A 55 2.18 -9.38 -8.87
N ARG A 56 1.55 -8.77 -7.85
CA ARG A 56 0.29 -9.23 -7.26
C ARG A 56 -0.61 -8.02 -6.94
N PRO A 57 -1.27 -7.43 -7.94
CA PRO A 57 -2.10 -6.24 -7.74
C PRO A 57 -3.15 -6.40 -6.64
N GLU A 58 -3.70 -7.60 -6.47
CA GLU A 58 -4.69 -7.93 -5.44
C GLU A 58 -4.14 -7.94 -4.01
N SER A 59 -2.80 -7.91 -3.86
CA SER A 59 -2.13 -7.75 -2.57
C SER A 59 -1.82 -6.30 -2.24
N THR A 60 -2.14 -5.36 -3.14
CA THR A 60 -1.90 -3.94 -2.96
C THR A 60 -3.23 -3.19 -2.91
N LEU A 61 -3.33 -2.21 -2.01
CA LEU A 61 -4.45 -1.29 -1.93
C LEU A 61 -3.94 0.13 -2.07
N LEU A 62 -4.58 0.91 -2.94
CA LEU A 62 -4.35 2.33 -3.09
C LEU A 62 -5.43 3.09 -2.31
N ASN A 63 -5.05 4.07 -1.50
CA ASN A 63 -6.01 4.87 -0.73
C ASN A 63 -5.65 6.34 -0.81
N VAL A 64 -6.64 7.20 -1.11
CA VAL A 64 -6.46 8.66 -1.13
C VAL A 64 -6.87 9.24 0.22
N ASP A 65 -5.91 9.78 0.97
CA ASP A 65 -6.17 10.32 2.32
C ASP A 65 -5.25 11.46 2.80
N HIS A 66 -4.18 11.81 2.08
CA HIS A 66 -3.22 12.84 2.48
C HIS A 66 -3.54 14.22 1.91
N VAL A 67 -4.16 14.30 0.73
CA VAL A 67 -4.45 15.57 0.05
C VAL A 67 -5.94 15.95 0.03
N ASN A 68 -6.79 15.17 0.71
CA ASN A 68 -8.22 15.41 0.77
C ASN A 68 -8.53 16.80 1.37
N PRO A 69 -9.41 17.59 0.76
CA PRO A 69 -9.76 18.90 1.27
C PRO A 69 -10.63 18.79 2.53
N THR A 70 -10.32 19.61 3.54
CA THR A 70 -11.19 19.80 4.70
C THR A 70 -12.36 20.72 4.32
N ARG A 71 -13.49 20.13 3.88
CA ARG A 71 -14.70 20.86 3.46
C ARG A 71 -15.98 20.19 3.98
N PRO A 72 -17.09 20.94 4.15
CA PRO A 72 -18.37 20.38 4.60
C PRO A 72 -18.97 19.34 3.63
N LEU A 73 -18.68 19.48 2.34
CA LEU A 73 -19.09 18.54 1.30
C LEU A 73 -17.86 17.90 0.69
N ARG A 74 -17.91 16.58 0.52
CA ARG A 74 -16.89 15.81 -0.15
C ARG A 74 -17.15 15.85 -1.66
N ASP A 75 -16.19 16.36 -2.42
CA ASP A 75 -16.20 16.38 -3.88
C ASP A 75 -14.85 15.90 -4.43
N ALA A 76 -14.74 15.77 -5.75
CA ALA A 76 -13.55 15.21 -6.39
C ALA A 76 -12.38 16.20 -6.54
N ASN A 77 -12.57 17.48 -6.21
CA ASN A 77 -11.58 18.53 -6.42
C ASN A 77 -10.67 18.67 -5.21
N MET A 78 -9.37 18.72 -5.45
CA MET A 78 -8.39 19.00 -4.40
C MET A 78 -8.28 20.50 -4.12
N THR A 79 -7.62 20.85 -3.00
CA THR A 79 -7.49 22.26 -2.56
C THR A 79 -6.60 23.07 -3.49
N ASP A 80 -5.63 22.43 -4.14
CA ASP A 80 -4.64 23.06 -4.99
C ASP A 80 -4.29 22.16 -6.20
N PRO A 81 -3.67 22.73 -7.26
CA PRO A 81 -3.31 21.96 -8.45
C PRO A 81 -2.29 20.84 -8.21
N GLY A 82 -1.43 20.95 -7.19
CA GLY A 82 -0.45 19.93 -6.84
C GLY A 82 -1.11 18.70 -6.24
N GLY A 83 -2.02 18.90 -5.28
CA GLY A 83 -2.85 17.82 -4.74
C GLY A 83 -3.69 17.16 -5.83
N GLN A 84 -4.30 17.96 -6.73
CA GLN A 84 -5.08 17.43 -7.85
C GLN A 84 -4.23 16.52 -8.74
N LEU A 85 -3.01 16.96 -9.08
CA LEU A 85 -2.08 16.20 -9.90
C LEU A 85 -1.65 14.88 -9.23
N GLN A 86 -1.43 14.87 -7.91
CA GLN A 86 -1.10 13.65 -7.17
C GLN A 86 -2.24 12.62 -7.27
N VAL A 87 -3.48 13.05 -7.01
CA VAL A 87 -4.65 12.16 -7.11
C VAL A 87 -4.84 11.66 -8.53
N ASP A 88 -4.70 12.52 -9.54
CA ASP A 88 -4.88 12.13 -10.94
C ASP A 88 -3.84 11.11 -11.41
N TYR A 89 -2.56 11.29 -11.05
CA TYR A 89 -1.53 10.28 -11.30
C TYR A 89 -1.79 9.00 -10.51
N PHE A 90 -2.33 9.08 -9.30
CA PHE A 90 -2.63 7.90 -8.50
C PHE A 90 -3.77 7.08 -9.11
N ARG A 91 -4.80 7.75 -9.64
CA ARG A 91 -5.86 7.14 -10.47
C ARG A 91 -5.31 6.49 -11.73
N GLU A 92 -4.35 7.13 -12.40
CA GLU A 92 -3.67 6.56 -13.56
C GLU A 92 -2.90 5.29 -13.18
N ASN A 93 -2.10 5.34 -12.12
CA ASN A 93 -1.36 4.19 -11.62
C ASN A 93 -2.30 3.03 -11.23
N SER A 94 -3.43 3.32 -10.58
CA SER A 94 -4.46 2.31 -10.29
C SER A 94 -4.91 1.56 -11.55
N ARG A 95 -5.26 2.31 -12.61
CA ARG A 95 -5.73 1.74 -13.88
C ARG A 95 -4.63 0.97 -14.60
N ASP A 96 -3.43 1.54 -14.70
CA ASP A 96 -2.32 0.97 -15.47
C ASP A 96 -1.76 -0.31 -14.85
N PHE A 97 -1.74 -0.37 -13.52
CA PHE A 97 -1.22 -1.51 -12.77
C PHE A 97 -2.31 -2.48 -12.28
N GLY A 98 -3.59 -2.14 -12.50
CA GLY A 98 -4.74 -2.97 -12.14
C GLY A 98 -4.90 -3.15 -10.62
N ILE A 99 -4.61 -2.10 -9.84
CA ILE A 99 -4.65 -2.13 -8.38
C ILE A 99 -5.92 -1.42 -7.90
N GLU A 100 -6.62 -2.01 -6.93
CA GLU A 100 -7.81 -1.40 -6.33
C GLU A 100 -7.47 -0.05 -5.67
N LEU A 101 -8.35 0.93 -5.89
CA LEU A 101 -8.21 2.29 -5.39
C LEU A 101 -9.47 2.71 -4.62
N PHE A 102 -9.28 3.09 -3.36
CA PHE A 102 -10.27 3.86 -2.60
C PHE A 102 -10.01 5.34 -2.87
N ASP A 103 -10.70 5.84 -3.91
CA ASP A 103 -10.63 7.23 -4.34
C ASP A 103 -11.42 8.13 -3.38
N VAL A 104 -11.30 9.45 -3.54
CA VAL A 104 -11.90 10.49 -2.69
C VAL A 104 -13.41 10.31 -2.48
N LEU A 105 -14.13 9.79 -3.49
CA LEU A 105 -15.58 9.59 -3.42
C LEU A 105 -15.99 8.15 -3.10
N ASP A 106 -15.04 7.21 -2.92
CA ASP A 106 -15.38 5.85 -2.52
C ASP A 106 -16.08 5.88 -1.14
N VAL A 107 -17.08 5.01 -0.99
CA VAL A 107 -17.85 4.89 0.26
C VAL A 107 -17.02 4.29 1.40
N ARG A 108 -15.95 3.57 1.07
CA ARG A 108 -14.99 2.96 2.00
C ARG A 108 -13.81 3.88 2.33
N GLN A 109 -13.72 5.04 1.68
CA GLN A 109 -12.58 5.94 1.85
C GLN A 109 -12.49 6.48 3.27
N GLY A 110 -11.25 6.60 3.75
CA GLY A 110 -10.88 7.09 5.06
C GLY A 110 -9.35 7.11 5.20
N ILE A 111 -8.86 7.27 6.42
CA ILE A 111 -7.41 7.23 6.70
C ILE A 111 -6.91 5.80 6.44
N GLU A 112 -5.78 5.66 5.74
CA GLU A 112 -5.27 4.37 5.26
C GLU A 112 -5.13 3.31 6.38
N HIS A 113 -4.66 3.71 7.55
CA HIS A 113 -4.49 2.85 8.73
C HIS A 113 -5.81 2.49 9.43
N VAL A 114 -6.91 3.16 9.11
CA VAL A 114 -8.26 2.85 9.60
C VAL A 114 -8.98 1.94 8.61
N VAL A 115 -8.96 2.30 7.33
CA VAL A 115 -9.67 1.53 6.29
C VAL A 115 -9.05 0.15 6.08
N ALA A 116 -7.72 0.01 6.17
CA ALA A 116 -7.06 -1.27 5.94
C ALA A 116 -7.56 -2.38 6.90
N PRO A 117 -7.58 -2.20 8.24
CA PRO A 117 -8.18 -3.18 9.13
C PRO A 117 -9.70 -3.30 8.98
N GLU A 118 -10.43 -2.20 8.74
CA GLU A 118 -11.90 -2.24 8.55
C GLU A 118 -12.33 -3.09 7.35
N GLN A 119 -11.55 -3.06 6.27
CA GLN A 119 -11.80 -3.86 5.06
C GLN A 119 -11.20 -5.27 5.14
N GLY A 120 -10.65 -5.67 6.30
CA GLY A 120 -10.01 -6.99 6.47
C GLY A 120 -8.73 -7.16 5.66
N PHE A 121 -8.10 -6.06 5.26
CA PHE A 121 -6.84 -6.07 4.52
C PHE A 121 -5.64 -6.37 5.44
N VAL A 122 -5.80 -6.13 6.74
CA VAL A 122 -4.84 -6.51 7.81
C VAL A 122 -5.47 -7.60 8.66
N LEU A 123 -4.81 -8.75 8.79
CA LEU A 123 -5.33 -9.92 9.51
C LEU A 123 -4.30 -10.49 10.50
N PRO A 124 -4.75 -11.14 11.59
CA PRO A 124 -3.84 -11.83 12.48
C PRO A 124 -3.08 -12.95 11.76
N ALA A 125 -1.79 -13.04 12.03
CA ALA A 125 -0.88 -14.03 11.46
C ALA A 125 -0.66 -13.94 9.94
N TRP A 126 -0.85 -12.75 9.39
CA TRP A 126 -0.26 -12.30 8.14
C TRP A 126 0.99 -11.47 8.43
#